data_AF-A0A522U1W3-F1
#
_entry.id   AF-A0A522U1W3-F1
#
_cell.length_a   1.000
_cell.length_b   1.000
_cell.length_c   1.000
_cell.angle_alpha   90.00
_cell.angle_beta   90.00
_cell.angle_gamma   90.00
#
_symmetry.space_group_name_H-M   'P 1'
#
loop_
_entity.id
_entity.type
_entity.pdbx_description
1 polymer ?
#
loop_
_entity_poly.entity_id
_entity_poly.type
_entity_poly.pdbx_seq_one_letter_code
_entity_poly.pdbx_strand_id
1 'polypeptide(L)'
;MSEQPYDSEAVLQELLANHPTIMAGDQVDPATPRRWLLIAREMAVPGEPDGSDRWSLDHVFLDQDAIPAIVEVKRSTDTRIRREVVGQMLEYAANAVVYWPADVLRSRFDARCQVDGVDPDEALEAFLGPEVDTETFWERARTNLQAGRVRLVFIADQIPQELLTIIEFLNRQMDPSEVIAIEIRQFVAKGSKSRTLVPRVLGLRADLRARSSHDYRQWDEASFFADLSQRRGPEATDAARAIFHWASRAVTRVW
;
A
#
# COMPACT_ATOMS: atom_id res chain seq x y z
N MET A 1 8.34 -14.41 20.47
CA MET A 1 7.45 -14.64 19.31
C MET A 1 8.24 -15.43 18.27
N SER A 2 7.58 -16.18 17.40
CA SER A 2 8.23 -16.90 16.27
C SER A 2 7.55 -16.53 14.97
N GLU A 3 8.34 -16.36 13.91
CA GLU A 3 7.84 -16.18 12.55
C GLU A 3 7.03 -17.41 12.13
N GLN A 4 5.85 -17.20 11.55
CA GLN A 4 4.99 -18.26 11.03
C GLN A 4 4.43 -17.87 9.66
N PRO A 5 4.33 -18.80 8.69
CA PRO A 5 3.65 -18.55 7.43
C PRO A 5 2.14 -18.35 7.68
N TYR A 6 1.42 -17.75 6.73
CA TYR A 6 -0.04 -17.71 6.79
C TYR A 6 -0.64 -19.05 6.37
N ASP A 7 -1.72 -19.44 7.05
CA ASP A 7 -2.46 -20.67 6.74
C ASP A 7 -3.08 -20.62 5.33
N SER A 8 -3.55 -19.46 4.89
CA SER A 8 -4.12 -19.24 3.54
C SER A 8 -3.99 -17.77 3.11
N GLU A 9 -4.17 -17.51 1.82
CA GLU A 9 -4.25 -16.15 1.25
C GLU A 9 -5.41 -15.36 1.85
N ALA A 10 -6.55 -16.03 2.09
CA ALA A 10 -7.73 -15.45 2.70
C ALA A 10 -7.46 -14.77 4.06
N VAL A 11 -6.54 -15.32 4.87
CA VAL A 11 -6.15 -14.70 6.15
C VAL A 11 -5.48 -13.35 5.94
N LEU A 12 -4.58 -13.25 4.95
CA LEU A 12 -3.87 -12.01 4.64
C LEU A 12 -4.80 -11.01 3.95
N GLN A 13 -5.68 -11.48 3.08
CA GLN A 13 -6.76 -10.71 2.47
C GLN A 13 -7.68 -10.08 3.53
N GLU A 14 -8.16 -10.87 4.49
CA GLU A 14 -9.01 -10.37 5.59
C GLU A 14 -8.26 -9.34 6.46
N LEU A 15 -6.97 -9.57 6.73
CA LEU A 15 -6.12 -8.62 7.46
C LEU A 15 -6.00 -7.27 6.73
N LEU A 16 -5.80 -7.29 5.40
CA LEU A 16 -5.72 -6.08 4.59
C LEU A 16 -7.03 -5.30 4.58
N ALA A 17 -8.15 -6.02 4.49
CA ALA A 17 -9.46 -5.39 4.49
C ALA A 17 -9.78 -4.71 5.85
N ASN A 18 -9.47 -5.40 6.95
CA ASN A 18 -9.75 -4.90 8.31
C ASN A 18 -8.73 -3.87 8.80
N HIS A 19 -7.49 -3.93 8.30
CA HIS A 19 -6.40 -3.05 8.71
C HIS A 19 -5.59 -2.56 7.50
N PRO A 20 -6.15 -1.67 6.64
CA PRO A 20 -5.46 -1.18 5.44
C PRO A 20 -4.10 -0.53 5.71
N THR A 21 -3.86 -0.04 6.93
CA THR A 21 -2.58 0.53 7.36
C THR A 21 -1.40 -0.45 7.26
N ILE A 22 -1.64 -1.77 7.22
CA ILE A 22 -0.57 -2.76 7.06
C ILE A 22 0.09 -2.71 5.67
N MET A 23 -0.51 -2.02 4.70
CA MET A 23 0.12 -1.74 3.41
C MET A 23 1.25 -0.68 3.50
N ALA A 24 1.58 -0.21 4.72
CA ALA A 24 2.76 0.60 5.03
C ALA A 24 2.97 1.79 4.07
N GLY A 25 1.93 2.63 3.95
CA GLY A 25 1.96 3.76 3.02
C GLY A 25 3.03 4.81 3.34
N ASP A 26 3.55 4.82 4.57
CA ASP A 26 4.72 5.59 5.00
C ASP A 26 6.03 5.11 4.35
N GLN A 27 6.14 3.82 4.04
CA GLN A 27 7.27 3.27 3.28
C GLN A 27 7.11 3.48 1.78
N VAL A 28 5.87 3.59 1.28
CA VAL A 28 5.56 3.91 -0.12
C VAL A 28 6.00 5.33 -0.46
N ASP A 29 5.58 6.30 0.36
CA ASP A 29 6.01 7.70 0.24
C ASP A 29 6.26 8.28 1.65
N PRO A 30 7.52 8.38 2.09
CA PRO A 30 7.85 8.91 3.42
C PRO A 30 7.51 10.39 3.61
N ALA A 31 7.46 11.17 2.51
CA ALA A 31 7.14 12.59 2.58
C ALA A 31 5.63 12.82 2.70
N THR A 32 4.86 12.03 1.95
CA THR A 32 3.40 12.05 1.98
C THR A 32 2.86 10.62 2.17
N PRO A 33 2.86 10.08 3.41
CA PRO A 33 2.43 8.72 3.69
C PRO A 33 1.08 8.40 3.07
N ARG A 34 1.03 7.31 2.31
CA ARG A 34 -0.20 6.86 1.65
C ARG A 34 -1.18 6.31 2.68
N ARG A 35 -2.44 6.73 2.58
CA ARG A 35 -3.56 6.17 3.34
C ARG A 35 -4.39 5.37 2.36
N TRP A 36 -4.93 4.23 2.79
CA TRP A 36 -5.60 3.29 1.90
C TRP A 36 -7.07 3.18 2.28
N LEU A 37 -7.95 3.53 1.35
CA LEU A 37 -9.39 3.36 1.45
C LEU A 37 -9.77 2.09 0.70
N LEU A 38 -10.23 1.07 1.41
CA LEU A 38 -10.74 -0.14 0.77
C LEU A 38 -12.03 0.20 0.01
N ILE A 39 -12.08 -0.16 -1.28
CA ILE A 39 -13.27 0.02 -2.12
C ILE A 39 -14.06 -1.28 -2.15
N ALA A 40 -13.39 -2.37 -2.50
CA ALA A 40 -14.02 -3.68 -2.65
C ALA A 40 -13.00 -4.80 -2.42
N ARG A 41 -13.54 -5.94 -1.98
CA ARG A 41 -12.89 -7.25 -2.02
C ARG A 41 -13.46 -8.04 -3.18
N GLU A 42 -12.68 -8.98 -3.72
CA GLU A 42 -13.14 -9.95 -4.72
C GLU A 42 -13.85 -9.28 -5.90
N MET A 43 -13.23 -8.23 -6.43
CA MET A 43 -13.82 -7.44 -7.50
C MET A 43 -13.73 -8.23 -8.80
N ALA A 44 -14.87 -8.67 -9.30
CA ALA A 44 -14.94 -9.40 -10.54
C ALA A 44 -14.45 -8.54 -11.72
N VAL A 45 -13.70 -9.18 -12.61
CA VAL A 45 -13.18 -8.57 -13.84
C VAL A 45 -13.84 -9.28 -15.02
N PRO A 46 -14.72 -8.56 -15.76
CA PRO A 46 -15.31 -9.10 -16.98
C PRO A 46 -14.20 -9.40 -18.00
N GLY A 47 -14.23 -10.57 -18.62
CA GLY A 47 -13.29 -10.90 -19.71
C GLY A 47 -13.64 -10.20 -21.02
N GLU A 48 -14.90 -9.80 -21.18
CA GLU A 48 -15.48 -9.11 -22.33
C GLU A 48 -16.63 -8.19 -21.83
N PRO A 49 -17.04 -7.14 -22.57
CA PRO A 49 -18.26 -6.40 -22.28
C PRO A 49 -19.46 -7.36 -22.35
N ASP A 50 -20.23 -7.47 -21.26
CA ASP A 50 -21.33 -8.45 -21.06
C ASP A 50 -20.92 -9.95 -21.00
N GLY A 51 -19.63 -10.26 -20.84
CA GLY A 51 -19.13 -11.62 -20.64
C GLY A 51 -19.26 -12.11 -19.19
N SER A 52 -19.16 -13.44 -18.98
CA SER A 52 -19.04 -14.00 -17.62
C SER A 52 -17.72 -13.57 -16.97
N ASP A 53 -17.76 -13.27 -15.67
CA ASP A 53 -16.58 -12.93 -14.87
C ASP A 53 -15.48 -13.98 -15.06
N ARG A 54 -14.37 -13.58 -15.66
CA ARG A 54 -13.28 -14.50 -16.01
C ARG A 54 -12.27 -14.63 -14.87
N TRP A 55 -12.13 -13.57 -14.09
CA TRP A 55 -11.23 -13.50 -12.95
C TRP A 55 -11.80 -12.62 -11.84
N SER A 56 -11.24 -12.75 -10.65
CA SER A 56 -11.59 -11.95 -9.47
C SER A 56 -10.31 -11.35 -8.90
N LEU A 57 -10.31 -10.04 -8.70
CA LEU A 57 -9.25 -9.33 -7.99
C LEU A 57 -9.44 -9.41 -6.50
N ASP A 58 -8.36 -9.64 -5.76
CA ASP A 58 -8.47 -9.77 -4.31
C ASP A 58 -8.98 -8.48 -3.66
N HIS A 59 -8.35 -7.33 -3.95
CA HIS A 59 -8.80 -6.04 -3.43
C HIS A 59 -8.57 -4.89 -4.40
N VAL A 60 -9.43 -3.87 -4.29
CA VAL A 60 -9.22 -2.55 -4.87
C VAL A 60 -9.27 -1.51 -3.77
N PHE A 61 -8.26 -0.65 -3.74
CA PHE A 61 -8.16 0.48 -2.84
C PHE A 61 -8.07 1.80 -3.62
N LEU A 62 -8.37 2.92 -2.97
CA LEU A 62 -7.95 4.26 -3.40
C LEU A 62 -7.07 4.88 -2.32
N ASP A 63 -6.08 5.68 -2.72
CA ASP A 63 -5.36 6.53 -1.77
C ASP A 63 -6.04 7.90 -1.60
N GLN A 64 -5.48 8.76 -0.73
CA GLN A 64 -6.01 10.12 -0.52
C GLN A 64 -5.98 11.01 -1.76
N ASP A 65 -5.18 10.67 -2.78
CA ASP A 65 -5.09 11.37 -4.06
C ASP A 65 -6.01 10.75 -5.12
N ALA A 66 -6.89 9.84 -4.69
CA ALA A 66 -7.81 9.07 -5.52
C ALA A 66 -7.12 8.21 -6.58
N ILE A 67 -5.89 7.76 -6.32
CA ILE A 67 -5.17 6.85 -7.22
C ILE A 67 -5.55 5.41 -6.89
N PRO A 68 -6.14 4.65 -7.84
CA PRO A 68 -6.50 3.26 -7.61
C PRO A 68 -5.28 2.40 -7.34
N ALA A 69 -5.35 1.55 -6.31
CA ALA A 69 -4.41 0.49 -6.04
C ALA A 69 -5.12 -0.86 -6.19
N ILE A 70 -4.75 -1.57 -7.26
CA ILE A 70 -5.18 -2.93 -7.55
C ILE A 70 -4.25 -3.84 -6.77
N VAL A 71 -4.81 -4.69 -5.90
CA VAL A 71 -4.02 -5.50 -4.97
C VAL A 71 -4.28 -6.98 -5.23
N GLU A 72 -3.20 -7.72 -5.39
CA GLU A 72 -3.21 -9.18 -5.51
C GLU A 72 -2.38 -9.79 -4.37
N VAL A 73 -2.97 -10.74 -3.66
CA VAL A 73 -2.42 -11.36 -2.47
C VAL A 73 -2.04 -12.80 -2.77
N LYS A 74 -0.81 -13.18 -2.43
CA LYS A 74 -0.31 -14.54 -2.61
C LYS A 74 0.50 -15.02 -1.41
N ARG A 75 0.64 -16.34 -1.26
CA ARG A 75 1.59 -16.94 -0.30
C ARG A 75 2.87 -17.34 -0.98
N SER A 76 4.00 -17.19 -0.30
CA SER A 76 5.35 -17.61 -0.68
C SER A 76 5.44 -19.05 -1.21
N THR A 77 4.58 -19.94 -0.71
CA THR A 77 4.48 -21.35 -1.13
C THR A 77 3.79 -21.55 -2.48
N ASP A 78 3.11 -20.53 -3.01
CA ASP A 78 2.50 -20.56 -4.33
C ASP A 78 3.54 -20.28 -5.42
N THR A 79 4.04 -21.36 -6.04
CA THR A 79 5.02 -21.27 -7.13
C THR A 79 4.52 -20.59 -8.40
N ARG A 80 3.20 -20.30 -8.51
CA ARG A 80 2.55 -19.55 -9.59
C ARG A 80 2.74 -18.03 -9.50
N ILE A 81 3.18 -17.52 -8.34
CA ILE A 81 3.50 -16.09 -8.08
C ILE A 81 4.38 -15.45 -9.16
N ARG A 82 5.15 -16.22 -9.93
CA ARG A 82 6.23 -15.64 -10.73
C ARG A 82 5.79 -14.99 -12.03
N ARG A 83 4.88 -15.61 -12.78
CA ARG A 83 4.55 -15.17 -14.17
C ARG A 83 3.06 -15.00 -14.40
N GLU A 84 2.26 -15.91 -13.85
CA GLU A 84 0.81 -15.87 -13.98
C GLU A 84 0.23 -14.59 -13.35
N VAL A 85 0.67 -14.28 -12.13
CA VAL A 85 0.19 -13.10 -11.39
C VAL A 85 0.57 -11.77 -12.07
N VAL A 86 1.74 -11.71 -12.72
CA VAL A 86 2.17 -10.50 -13.44
C VAL A 86 1.32 -10.30 -14.69
N GLY A 87 1.06 -11.38 -15.43
CA GLY A 87 0.15 -11.35 -16.58
C GLY A 87 -1.25 -10.90 -16.18
N GLN A 88 -1.80 -11.49 -15.12
CA GLN A 88 -3.10 -11.11 -14.56
C GLN A 88 -3.14 -9.62 -14.16
N MET A 89 -2.13 -9.14 -13.43
CA MET A 89 -2.09 -7.74 -13.00
C MET A 89 -1.97 -6.75 -14.15
N LEU A 90 -1.22 -7.08 -15.20
CA LEU A 90 -1.14 -6.23 -16.40
C LEU A 90 -2.45 -6.27 -17.19
N GLU A 91 -3.10 -7.43 -17.27
CA GLU A 91 -4.42 -7.56 -17.87
C GLU A 91 -5.46 -6.73 -17.09
N TYR A 92 -5.44 -6.77 -15.75
CA TYR A 92 -6.26 -5.92 -14.91
C TYR A 92 -5.96 -4.45 -15.13
N ALA A 93 -4.70 -4.03 -15.18
CA ALA A 93 -4.33 -2.63 -15.43
C ALA A 93 -4.86 -2.13 -16.78
N ALA A 94 -4.74 -2.94 -17.82
CA ALA A 94 -5.21 -2.61 -19.17
C ALA A 94 -6.75 -2.51 -19.23
N ASN A 95 -7.44 -3.33 -18.45
CA ASN A 95 -8.90 -3.44 -18.44
C ASN A 95 -9.58 -2.55 -17.38
N ALA A 96 -8.85 -2.09 -16.36
CA ALA A 96 -9.37 -1.29 -15.24
C ALA A 96 -10.06 -0.01 -15.70
N VAL A 97 -9.48 0.66 -16.71
CA VAL A 97 -10.05 1.90 -17.29
C VAL A 97 -11.38 1.64 -17.99
N VAL A 98 -11.55 0.45 -18.59
CA VAL A 98 -12.73 0.07 -19.35
C VAL A 98 -13.85 -0.43 -18.43
N TYR A 99 -13.53 -1.25 -17.44
CA TYR A 99 -14.54 -1.94 -16.64
C TYR A 99 -14.78 -1.36 -15.25
N TRP A 100 -13.87 -0.52 -14.72
CA TRP A 100 -14.05 0.14 -13.43
C TRP A 100 -14.03 1.66 -13.58
N PRO A 101 -15.01 2.27 -14.29
CA PRO A 101 -15.18 3.70 -14.20
C PRO A 101 -15.39 4.11 -12.74
N ALA A 102 -15.04 5.37 -12.41
CA ALA A 102 -15.13 5.86 -11.03
C ALA A 102 -16.50 5.63 -10.39
N ASP A 103 -17.58 5.68 -11.18
CA ASP A 103 -18.94 5.46 -10.71
C ASP A 103 -19.17 4.01 -10.25
N VAL A 104 -18.51 3.03 -10.88
CA VAL A 104 -18.52 1.63 -10.42
C VAL A 104 -17.73 1.49 -9.12
N LEU A 105 -16.56 2.13 -9.01
CA LEU A 105 -15.79 2.13 -7.76
C LEU A 105 -16.59 2.77 -6.61
N ARG A 106 -17.28 3.88 -6.87
CA ARG A 106 -18.19 4.54 -5.92
C ARG A 106 -19.31 3.62 -5.50
N SER A 107 -20.02 3.01 -6.46
CA SER A 107 -21.11 2.08 -6.16
C SER A 107 -20.64 0.87 -5.33
N ARG A 108 -19.44 0.34 -5.59
CA ARG A 108 -18.87 -0.75 -4.79
C ARG A 108 -18.50 -0.30 -3.38
N PHE A 109 -17.91 0.88 -3.24
CA PHE A 109 -17.63 1.49 -1.95
C PHE A 109 -18.91 1.68 -1.12
N ASP A 110 -19.96 2.24 -1.73
CA ASP A 110 -21.26 2.47 -1.09
C ASP A 110 -21.89 1.14 -0.64
N ALA A 111 -21.89 0.13 -1.50
CA ALA A 111 -22.42 -1.19 -1.18
C ALA A 111 -21.66 -1.85 -0.02
N ARG A 112 -20.33 -1.71 0.04
CA ARG A 112 -19.53 -2.19 1.16
C ARG A 112 -19.87 -1.44 2.46
N CYS A 113 -19.94 -0.11 2.41
CA CYS A 113 -20.32 0.72 3.56
C CYS A 113 -21.71 0.35 4.10
N GLN A 114 -22.68 0.06 3.21
CA GLN A 114 -24.00 -0.43 3.60
C GLN A 114 -23.94 -1.78 4.34
N VAL A 115 -23.11 -2.72 3.88
CA VAL A 115 -22.89 -4.01 4.55
C VAL A 115 -22.25 -3.81 5.93
N ASP A 116 -21.31 -2.87 6.03
CA ASP A 116 -20.63 -2.53 7.28
C ASP A 116 -21.48 -1.66 8.22
N GLY A 117 -22.65 -1.19 7.77
CA GLY A 117 -23.57 -0.35 8.53
C GLY A 117 -23.07 1.08 8.76
N VAL A 118 -22.22 1.59 7.86
CA VAL A 118 -21.62 2.93 7.92
C VAL A 118 -22.13 3.78 6.76
N ASP A 119 -22.36 5.07 7.01
CA ASP A 119 -22.69 6.00 5.95
C ASP A 119 -21.46 6.23 5.02
N PRO A 120 -21.61 6.09 3.68
CA PRO A 120 -20.50 6.23 2.76
C PRO A 120 -19.85 7.62 2.78
N ASP A 121 -20.64 8.68 2.91
CA ASP A 121 -20.15 10.06 2.91
C ASP A 121 -19.38 10.33 4.21
N GLU A 122 -19.91 9.91 5.37
CA GLU A 122 -19.21 10.01 6.66
C GLU A 122 -17.88 9.23 6.65
N ALA A 123 -17.86 8.02 6.09
CA ALA A 123 -16.65 7.20 5.99
C ALA A 123 -15.58 7.85 5.09
N LEU A 124 -16.01 8.45 3.98
CA LEU A 124 -15.12 9.12 3.04
C LEU A 124 -14.61 10.45 3.61
N GLU A 125 -15.44 11.25 4.26
CA GLU A 125 -15.04 12.47 4.96
C GLU A 125 -14.03 12.16 6.08
N ALA A 126 -14.26 11.11 6.88
CA ALA A 126 -13.31 10.67 7.90
C ALA A 126 -11.96 10.24 7.31
N PHE A 127 -11.97 9.65 6.11
CA PHE A 127 -10.76 9.28 5.40
C PHE A 127 -10.03 10.50 4.82
N LEU A 128 -10.73 11.41 4.15
CA LEU A 128 -10.10 12.52 3.43
C LEU A 128 -9.73 13.69 4.35
N GLY A 129 -10.55 13.95 5.37
CA GLY A 129 -10.52 15.15 6.20
C GLY A 129 -11.51 16.21 5.70
N PRO A 130 -11.85 17.20 6.53
CA PRO A 130 -12.95 18.14 6.31
C PRO A 130 -12.73 19.13 5.14
N GLU A 131 -11.50 19.22 4.62
CA GLU A 131 -11.14 20.17 3.57
C GLU A 131 -11.38 19.64 2.15
N VAL A 132 -11.62 18.34 2.02
CA VAL A 132 -11.73 17.68 0.72
C VAL A 132 -13.17 17.26 0.47
N ASP A 133 -13.74 17.84 -0.57
CA ASP A 133 -15.07 17.48 -1.07
C ASP A 133 -15.07 16.06 -1.68
N THR A 134 -16.11 15.29 -1.35
CA THR A 134 -16.25 13.87 -1.75
C THR A 134 -16.46 13.72 -3.25
N GLU A 135 -17.22 14.64 -3.88
CA GLU A 135 -17.44 14.60 -5.34
C GLU A 135 -16.13 14.89 -6.08
N THR A 136 -15.38 15.88 -5.60
CA THR A 136 -14.04 16.21 -6.13
C THR A 136 -13.06 15.04 -6.01
N PHE A 137 -13.20 14.18 -5.00
CA PHE A 137 -12.40 12.96 -4.87
C PHE A 137 -12.75 11.93 -5.96
N TRP A 138 -14.04 11.70 -6.22
CA TRP A 138 -14.47 10.77 -7.28
C TRP A 138 -14.15 11.29 -8.69
N GLU A 139 -14.24 12.60 -8.94
CA GLU A 139 -13.76 13.22 -10.18
C GLU A 139 -12.25 13.00 -10.39
N ARG A 140 -11.46 13.10 -9.31
CA ARG A 140 -10.02 12.77 -9.36
C ARG A 140 -9.80 11.29 -9.65
N ALA A 141 -10.56 10.38 -9.03
CA ALA A 141 -10.48 8.95 -9.32
C ALA A 141 -10.72 8.67 -10.81
N ARG A 142 -11.74 9.31 -11.40
CA ARG A 142 -12.06 9.19 -12.83
C ARG A 142 -10.90 9.67 -13.70
N THR A 143 -10.33 10.83 -13.36
CA THR A 143 -9.18 11.41 -14.08
C THR A 143 -7.96 10.50 -14.01
N ASN A 144 -7.65 9.96 -12.83
CA ASN A 144 -6.52 9.05 -12.63
C ASN A 144 -6.69 7.76 -13.43
N LEU A 145 -7.88 7.14 -13.40
CA LEU A 145 -8.20 5.96 -14.20
C LEU A 145 -8.04 6.23 -15.70
N GLN A 146 -8.64 7.31 -16.21
CA GLN A 146 -8.55 7.68 -17.64
C GLN A 146 -7.10 7.95 -18.08
N ALA A 147 -6.27 8.49 -17.19
CA ALA A 147 -4.85 8.70 -17.44
C ALA A 147 -4.00 7.43 -17.29
N GLY A 148 -4.58 6.28 -16.89
CA GLY A 148 -3.84 5.05 -16.59
C GLY A 148 -2.99 5.15 -15.31
N ARG A 149 -3.23 6.15 -14.47
CA ARG A 149 -2.52 6.34 -13.18
C ARG A 149 -3.13 5.40 -12.15
N VAL A 150 -2.56 4.20 -12.09
CA VAL A 150 -2.94 3.12 -11.16
C VAL A 150 -1.71 2.52 -10.50
N ARG A 151 -1.89 1.92 -9.33
CA ARG A 151 -0.87 1.14 -8.65
C ARG A 151 -1.21 -0.34 -8.71
N LEU A 152 -0.25 -1.15 -9.14
CA LEU A 152 -0.32 -2.60 -9.12
C LEU A 152 0.46 -3.07 -7.90
N VAL A 153 -0.24 -3.61 -6.90
CA VAL A 153 0.36 -3.96 -5.61
C VAL A 153 0.33 -5.47 -5.41
N PHE A 154 1.51 -6.07 -5.30
CA PHE A 154 1.68 -7.47 -4.95
C PHE A 154 1.92 -7.59 -3.46
N ILE A 155 1.14 -8.43 -2.77
CA ILE A 155 1.30 -8.64 -1.33
C ILE A 155 1.52 -10.13 -1.04
N ALA A 156 2.56 -10.44 -0.26
CA ALA A 156 2.83 -11.80 0.21
C ALA A 156 3.54 -11.82 1.57
N ASP A 157 3.61 -12.98 2.22
CA ASP A 157 4.50 -13.23 3.37
C ASP A 157 5.99 -13.20 2.99
N GLN A 158 6.30 -13.63 1.77
CA GLN A 158 7.63 -13.50 1.18
C GLN A 158 7.54 -13.24 -0.32
N ILE A 159 8.24 -12.21 -0.80
CA ILE A 159 8.28 -11.87 -2.23
C ILE A 159 9.50 -12.54 -2.87
N PRO A 160 9.34 -13.40 -3.90
CA PRO A 160 10.47 -14.02 -4.59
C PRO A 160 11.35 -12.97 -5.28
N GLN A 161 12.67 -13.20 -5.28
CA GLN A 161 13.63 -12.27 -5.89
C GLN A 161 13.38 -12.08 -7.41
N GLU A 162 12.89 -13.11 -8.09
CA GLU A 162 12.55 -13.04 -9.51
C GLU A 162 11.35 -12.13 -9.76
N LEU A 163 10.32 -12.19 -8.90
CA LEU A 163 9.17 -11.27 -8.99
C LEU A 163 9.63 -9.84 -8.72
N LEU A 164 10.47 -9.63 -7.70
CA LEU A 164 11.05 -8.32 -7.42
C LEU A 164 11.81 -7.76 -8.62
N THR A 165 12.60 -8.59 -9.30
CA THR A 165 13.34 -8.19 -10.51
C THR A 165 12.40 -7.76 -11.65
N ILE A 166 11.28 -8.48 -11.83
CA ILE A 166 10.24 -8.10 -12.82
C ILE A 166 9.60 -6.77 -12.42
N ILE A 167 9.23 -6.58 -11.16
CA ILE A 167 8.63 -5.34 -10.64
C ILE A 167 9.57 -4.15 -10.86
N GLU A 168 10.85 -4.28 -10.52
CA GLU A 168 11.85 -3.24 -10.75
C GLU A 168 12.02 -2.91 -12.24
N PHE A 169 11.92 -3.92 -13.12
CA PHE A 169 11.92 -3.69 -14.56
C PHE A 169 10.68 -2.93 -15.02
N LEU A 170 9.49 -3.35 -14.59
CA LEU A 170 8.21 -2.71 -14.93
C LEU A 170 8.18 -1.25 -14.47
N ASN A 171 8.60 -0.97 -13.24
CA ASN A 171 8.67 0.39 -12.69
C ASN A 171 9.57 1.36 -13.47
N ARG A 172 10.55 0.85 -14.23
CA ARG A 172 11.39 1.70 -15.09
C ARG A 172 10.68 2.14 -16.37
N GLN A 173 9.68 1.38 -16.82
CA GLN A 173 9.01 1.56 -18.10
C GLN A 173 7.56 2.06 -17.96
N MET A 174 6.94 1.83 -16.80
CA MET A 174 5.56 2.23 -16.53
C MET A 174 5.52 3.64 -15.93
N ASP A 175 4.92 4.55 -16.68
CA ASP A 175 4.59 5.93 -16.29
C ASP A 175 3.28 6.28 -17.03
N PRO A 176 2.17 6.59 -16.34
CA PRO A 176 2.06 6.97 -14.93
C PRO A 176 1.72 5.85 -13.94
N SER A 177 1.61 4.59 -14.39
CA SER A 177 1.31 3.47 -13.49
C SER A 177 2.52 3.05 -12.66
N GLU A 178 2.30 2.61 -11.43
CA GLU A 178 3.34 2.15 -10.51
C GLU A 178 3.13 0.68 -10.14
N VAL A 179 4.21 -0.04 -9.87
CA VAL A 179 4.18 -1.43 -9.41
C VAL A 179 4.87 -1.52 -8.06
N ILE A 180 4.22 -2.10 -7.06
CA ILE A 180 4.73 -2.15 -5.67
C ILE A 180 4.67 -3.60 -5.19
N ALA A 181 5.71 -4.05 -4.48
CA ALA A 181 5.65 -5.28 -3.71
C ALA A 181 5.62 -4.96 -2.22
N ILE A 182 4.77 -5.64 -1.46
CA ILE A 182 4.69 -5.52 0.00
C ILE A 182 4.84 -6.90 0.60
N GLU A 183 5.89 -7.09 1.38
CA GLU A 183 6.12 -8.31 2.16
C GLU A 183 5.56 -8.11 3.57
N ILE A 184 4.62 -8.93 4.02
CA ILE A 184 4.00 -8.83 5.35
C ILE A 184 4.27 -10.10 6.15
N ARG A 185 5.32 -10.09 6.95
CA ARG A 185 5.65 -11.23 7.82
C ARG A 185 4.81 -11.20 9.10
N GLN A 186 4.44 -12.35 9.63
CA GLN A 186 3.75 -12.45 10.92
C GLN A 186 4.58 -13.18 11.97
N PHE A 187 4.52 -12.69 13.20
CA PHE A 187 5.16 -13.27 14.36
C PHE A 187 4.11 -13.59 15.42
N VAL A 188 3.98 -14.86 15.77
CA VAL A 188 2.97 -15.33 16.74
C VAL A 188 3.64 -15.61 18.09
N ALA A 189 3.01 -15.17 19.18
CA ALA A 189 3.45 -15.49 20.53
C ALA A 189 2.95 -16.88 20.96
N LYS A 190 3.86 -17.75 21.44
CA LYS A 190 3.55 -19.12 21.87
C LYS A 190 2.45 -19.11 22.94
N GLY A 191 1.37 -19.88 22.71
CA GLY A 191 0.27 -20.04 23.66
C GLY A 191 -0.70 -18.86 23.77
N SER A 192 -0.61 -17.87 22.88
CA SER A 192 -1.54 -16.74 22.83
C SER A 192 -2.05 -16.50 21.41
N LYS A 193 -3.17 -15.77 21.28
CA LYS A 193 -3.68 -15.32 19.97
C LYS A 193 -2.99 -14.02 19.47
N SER A 194 -2.01 -13.50 20.21
CA SER A 194 -1.32 -12.26 19.84
C SER A 194 -0.37 -12.51 18.66
N ARG A 195 -0.57 -11.72 17.61
CA ARG A 195 0.27 -11.69 16.40
C ARG A 195 0.79 -10.28 16.15
N THR A 196 2.04 -10.18 15.69
CA THR A 196 2.65 -8.94 15.22
C THR A 196 2.88 -9.06 13.72
N LEU A 197 2.44 -8.06 12.96
CA LEU A 197 2.64 -7.97 11.52
C LEU A 197 3.77 -6.99 11.23
N VAL A 198 4.70 -7.37 10.35
CA VAL A 198 5.84 -6.56 9.96
C VAL A 198 5.81 -6.37 8.44
N PRO A 199 5.23 -5.26 7.96
CA PRO A 199 5.19 -4.95 6.54
C PRO A 199 6.50 -4.31 6.07
N ARG A 200 6.93 -4.68 4.87
CA ARG A 200 8.09 -4.12 4.18
C ARG A 200 7.74 -3.87 2.73
N VAL A 201 7.86 -2.62 2.29
CA VAL A 201 7.67 -2.27 0.88
C VAL A 201 8.98 -2.48 0.11
N LEU A 202 8.87 -3.13 -1.04
CA LEU A 202 9.94 -3.57 -1.93
C LEU A 202 9.66 -3.08 -3.36
N GLY A 203 10.71 -3.04 -4.18
CA GLY A 203 10.58 -2.70 -5.61
C GLY A 203 10.37 -1.21 -5.90
N LEU A 204 10.31 -0.37 -4.87
CA LEU A 204 10.29 1.08 -5.01
C LEU A 204 11.64 1.58 -5.52
N ARG A 205 11.60 2.32 -6.63
CA ARG A 205 12.74 3.00 -7.25
C ARG A 205 13.51 3.86 -6.23
N ALA A 206 14.82 3.60 -6.05
CA ALA A 206 15.73 4.54 -5.38
C ALA A 206 15.81 5.88 -6.13
N ASP A 207 15.55 5.84 -7.44
CA ASP A 207 15.51 6.95 -8.39
C ASP A 207 14.19 7.74 -8.38
N LEU A 208 13.07 7.21 -7.88
CA LEU A 208 11.86 8.03 -7.60
C LEU A 208 12.00 8.82 -6.30
N ARG A 209 12.75 8.31 -5.31
CA ARG A 209 13.22 9.12 -4.16
C ARG A 209 14.14 10.27 -4.60
N ALA A 210 14.76 10.17 -5.77
CA ALA A 210 15.57 11.24 -6.35
C ALA A 210 14.76 12.23 -7.20
N ARG A 211 13.55 11.87 -7.66
CA ARG A 211 12.62 12.79 -8.34
C ARG A 211 11.90 13.72 -7.38
N SER A 212 11.76 13.35 -6.11
CA SER A 212 11.63 14.32 -5.03
C SER A 212 13.01 14.94 -4.79
N SER A 213 13.29 16.04 -5.47
CA SER A 213 14.45 16.90 -5.22
C SER A 213 14.33 17.59 -3.85
N HIS A 214 14.38 16.81 -2.78
CA HIS A 214 14.83 17.30 -1.49
C HIS A 214 16.19 16.68 -1.28
N ASP A 215 17.20 17.56 -1.14
CA ASP A 215 18.58 17.23 -0.85
C ASP A 215 18.67 15.93 -0.06
N TYR A 216 19.41 14.95 -0.60
CA TYR A 216 19.98 13.90 0.23
C TYR A 216 20.94 14.60 1.21
N ARG A 217 20.38 15.21 2.25
CA ARG A 217 21.15 15.71 3.37
C ARG A 217 21.71 14.46 4.04
N GLN A 218 23.02 14.34 4.03
CA GLN A 218 23.69 13.38 4.87
C GLN A 218 23.31 13.73 6.32
N TRP A 219 22.52 12.85 6.94
CA TRP A 219 22.08 13.07 8.31
C TRP A 219 23.28 12.94 9.23
N ASP A 220 23.56 14.03 9.91
CA ASP A 220 24.41 14.09 11.10
C ASP A 220 23.53 14.32 12.34
N GLU A 221 24.13 14.17 13.50
CA GLU A 221 23.44 14.35 14.78
C GLU A 221 22.73 15.72 14.86
N ALA A 222 23.39 16.78 14.39
CA ALA A 222 22.87 18.14 14.47
C ALA A 222 21.64 18.34 13.57
N SER A 223 21.69 17.84 12.34
CA SER A 223 20.61 17.92 11.36
C SER A 223 19.39 17.10 11.77
N PHE A 224 19.61 15.90 12.30
CA PHE A 224 18.53 15.03 12.78
C PHE A 224 17.76 15.67 13.94
N PHE A 225 18.45 16.18 14.96
CA PHE A 225 17.76 16.77 16.10
C PHE A 225 17.13 18.13 15.78
N ALA A 226 17.67 18.87 14.81
CA ALA A 226 17.04 20.09 14.33
C ALA A 226 15.70 19.81 13.62
N ASP A 227 15.67 18.82 12.72
CA ASP A 227 14.45 18.44 12.00
C ASP A 227 13.41 17.79 12.94
N LEU A 228 13.86 16.95 13.88
CA LEU A 228 12.98 16.33 14.89
C LEU A 228 12.31 17.39 15.78
N SER A 229 13.06 18.40 16.23
CA SER A 229 12.53 19.52 17.01
C SER A 229 11.50 20.32 16.23
N GLN A 230 11.77 20.57 14.94
CA GLN A 230 10.87 21.30 14.06
C GLN A 230 9.53 20.56 13.83
N ARG A 231 9.56 19.22 13.68
CA ARG A 231 8.37 18.43 13.31
C ARG A 231 7.57 17.89 14.50
N ARG A 232 8.24 17.60 15.61
CA ARG A 232 7.65 16.87 16.75
C ARG A 232 7.77 17.63 18.08
N GLY A 233 8.44 18.77 18.09
CA GLY A 233 8.61 19.61 19.26
C GLY A 233 9.71 19.14 20.23
N PRO A 234 9.94 19.92 21.30
CA PRO A 234 11.08 19.73 22.20
C PRO A 234 11.01 18.44 23.03
N GLU A 235 9.83 18.03 23.47
CA GLU A 235 9.66 16.85 24.35
C GLU A 235 10.07 15.54 23.65
N ALA A 236 9.65 15.35 22.40
CA ALA A 236 10.07 14.22 21.58
C ALA A 236 11.57 14.26 21.26
N THR A 237 12.13 15.46 21.11
CA THR A 237 13.55 15.67 20.84
C THR A 237 14.41 15.29 22.03
N ASP A 238 13.99 15.64 23.24
CA ASP A 238 14.72 15.33 24.47
C ASP A 238 14.73 13.82 24.76
N ALA A 239 13.59 13.15 24.56
CA ALA A 239 13.51 11.69 24.66
C ALA A 239 14.44 11.00 23.64
N ALA A 240 14.46 11.49 22.40
CA ALA A 240 15.35 10.96 21.36
C ALA A 240 16.84 11.20 21.67
N ARG A 241 17.20 12.37 22.25
CA ARG A 241 18.58 12.64 22.71
C ARG A 241 18.99 11.69 23.83
N ALA A 242 18.10 11.38 24.77
CA ALA A 242 18.39 10.45 25.85
C ALA A 242 18.70 9.03 25.31
N ILE A 243 17.90 8.56 24.34
CA ILE A 243 18.12 7.26 23.67
C ILE A 243 19.44 7.29 22.88
N PHE A 244 19.70 8.37 22.14
CA PHE A 244 20.92 8.54 21.36
C PHE A 244 22.17 8.51 22.25
N HIS A 245 22.18 9.25 23.37
CA HIS A 245 23.28 9.24 24.32
C HIS A 245 23.51 7.87 24.96
N TRP A 246 22.44 7.14 25.25
CA TRP A 246 22.55 5.77 25.75
C TRP A 246 23.17 4.84 24.69
N ALA A 247 22.70 4.92 23.45
CA ALA A 247 23.19 4.09 22.36
C ALA A 247 24.65 4.38 22.00
N SER A 248 25.05 5.65 21.95
CA SER A 248 26.43 6.07 21.66
C SER A 248 27.47 5.56 22.67
N ARG A 249 27.04 5.14 23.86
CA ARG A 249 27.90 4.48 24.86
C ARG A 249 27.98 2.96 24.69
N ALA A 250 27.02 2.36 24.01
CA ALA A 250 26.88 0.92 23.86
C ALA A 250 27.40 0.39 22.51
N VAL A 251 27.55 1.26 21.50
CA VAL A 251 28.01 0.86 20.15
C VAL A 251 29.13 1.78 19.64
N THR A 252 30.01 1.23 18.81
CA THR A 252 31.16 1.92 18.21
C THR A 252 30.79 2.93 17.13
N ARG A 253 29.55 2.88 16.62
CA ARG A 253 29.08 3.80 15.57
C ARG A 253 27.55 3.91 15.60
N VAL A 254 27.02 5.13 15.61
CA VAL A 254 25.57 5.41 15.59
C VAL A 254 25.12 6.09 14.29
N TRP A 255 26.07 6.61 13.49
CA TRP A 255 25.88 7.24 12.17
C TRP A 255 26.86 6.69 11.14
#